data_AF-A0A2T2S7Q4-F1
#
_entry.id   AF-A0A2T2S7Q4-F1
#
_cell.length_a   1.000
_cell.length_b   1.000
_cell.length_c   1.000
_cell.angle_alpha   90.00
_cell.angle_beta   90.00
_cell.angle_gamma   90.00
#
_symmetry.space_group_name_H-M   'P 1'
#
loop_
_entity.id
_entity.type
_entity.pdbx_description
1 polymer ?
#
loop_
_entity_poly.entity_id
_entity_poly.type
_entity_poly.pdbx_seq_one_letter_code
_entity_poly.pdbx_strand_id
1 'polypeptide(L)' 'MPDTPTDISPHEGNLLVLTPGLGAVSTTFIAGVEAIRRGDAKPIGSLSQMQTIRLGRRSEHRSPYIKDFVDLAP' A
#
# COMPACT_ATOMS: atom_id res chain seq x y z
N MET A 1 1.82 11.74 -28.97
CA MET A 1 2.88 10.73 -28.94
C MET A 1 2.41 9.65 -27.99
N PRO A 2 2.36 8.36 -28.35
CA PRO A 2 2.05 7.34 -27.36
C PRO A 2 3.20 7.31 -26.35
N ASP A 3 2.78 7.32 -25.09
CA ASP A 3 3.58 7.45 -23.88
C ASP A 3 4.72 6.42 -23.86
N THR A 4 5.96 6.90 -23.84
CA THR A 4 7.08 6.03 -23.47
C THR A 4 6.82 5.59 -22.02
N PRO A 5 6.75 4.29 -21.72
CA PRO A 5 6.55 3.82 -20.36
C PRO A 5 7.66 4.40 -19.49
N THR A 6 7.30 5.22 -18.50
CA THR A 6 8.24 5.65 -17.48
C THR A 6 8.72 4.41 -16.74
N ASP A 7 10.02 4.15 -16.79
CA ASP A 7 10.62 3.08 -16.00
C ASP A 7 10.53 3.48 -14.51
N ILE A 8 9.74 2.74 -13.74
CA ILE A 8 9.54 2.96 -12.31
C ILE A 8 10.44 1.97 -11.60
N SER A 9 11.53 2.48 -11.03
CA SER A 9 12.43 1.64 -10.24
C SER A 9 11.70 1.09 -9.01
N PRO A 10 11.89 -0.20 -8.69
CA PRO A 10 11.30 -0.79 -7.51
C PRO A 10 11.86 -0.16 -6.23
N HIS A 11 11.08 -0.23 -5.16
CA HIS A 11 11.51 0.22 -3.85
C HIS A 11 12.59 -0.71 -3.29
N GLU A 12 13.67 -0.14 -2.78
CA GLU A 12 14.71 -0.88 -2.05
C GLU A 12 14.92 -0.25 -0.67
N GLY A 13 14.99 -1.11 0.36
CA GLY A 13 15.27 -0.69 1.74
C GLY A 13 14.04 -0.32 2.57
N ASN A 14 14.29 0.30 3.73
CA ASN A 14 13.27 0.61 4.72
C ASN A 14 12.64 1.99 4.49
N LEU A 15 11.32 2.08 4.60
CA LEU A 15 10.61 3.36 4.58
C LEU A 15 10.61 3.99 5.99
N LEU A 16 11.24 5.15 6.13
CA LEU A 16 11.14 5.95 7.36
C LEU A 16 9.83 6.76 7.36
N VAL A 17 9.03 6.59 8.41
CA VAL A 17 7.82 7.40 8.65
C VAL A 17 8.03 8.26 9.90
N LEU A 18 8.12 9.58 9.72
CA LEU A 18 8.24 10.53 10.83
C LEU A 18 6.87 11.15 11.16
N THR A 19 6.34 10.83 12.34
CA THR A 19 5.07 11.40 12.83
C THR A 19 5.34 12.61 13.73
N PRO A 20 4.84 13.83 13.40
CA PRO A 20 4.98 14.97 14.29
C PRO A 20 4.06 14.80 15.51
N GLY A 21 4.64 14.41 16.64
CA GLY A 21 3.95 14.18 17.90
C GLY A 21 3.41 12.76 18.09
N LEU A 22 3.18 12.39 19.35
CA LEU A 22 2.73 11.06 19.79
C LEU A 22 1.31 11.11 20.37
N GLY A 23 0.35 11.53 19.54
CA GLY A 23 -1.07 11.52 19.89
C GLY A 23 -1.78 10.20 19.53
N ALA A 24 -3.09 10.16 19.72
CA ALA A 24 -3.92 8.97 19.51
C ALA A 24 -3.75 8.35 18.10
N VAL A 25 -3.63 9.18 17.06
CA VAL A 25 -3.46 8.70 15.68
C VAL A 25 -2.06 8.08 15.49
N SER A 26 -0.99 8.78 15.90
CA SER A 26 0.38 8.29 15.74
C SER A 26 0.62 6.98 16.50
N THR A 27 0.16 6.89 17.75
CA THR A 27 0.35 5.69 18.57
C THR A 27 -0.45 4.50 18.04
N THR A 28 -1.69 4.74 17.56
CA THR A 28 -2.51 3.68 16.94
C THR A 28 -1.93 3.23 15.61
N PHE A 29 -1.40 4.15 14.80
CA PHE A 29 -0.69 3.82 13.57
C PHE A 29 0.51 2.90 13.87
N ILE A 30 1.38 3.29 14.81
CA ILE A 30 2.57 2.51 15.20
C ILE A 30 2.16 1.12 15.72
N ALA A 31 1.20 1.05 16.66
CA ALA A 31 0.74 -0.21 17.23
C ALA A 31 0.10 -1.13 16.18
N GLY A 32 -0.72 -0.58 15.28
CA GLY A 32 -1.34 -1.31 14.19
C GLY A 32 -0.30 -1.88 13.22
N VAL A 33 0.67 -1.07 12.80
CA VAL A 33 1.77 -1.51 11.93
C VAL A 33 2.56 -2.64 12.57
N GLU A 34 2.93 -2.52 13.85
CA GLU A 34 3.67 -3.58 14.55
C GLU A 34 2.87 -4.88 14.69
N ALA A 35 1.57 -4.81 15.00
CA ALA A 35 0.71 -5.98 15.09
C ALA A 35 0.57 -6.70 13.74
N ILE A 36 0.43 -5.94 12.64
CA ILE A 36 0.39 -6.51 11.28
C ILE A 36 1.73 -7.13 10.92
N ARG A 37 2.84 -6.45 11.21
CA ARG A 37 4.20 -6.93 10.91
C ARG A 37 4.53 -8.25 11.62
N ARG A 38 3.97 -8.47 12.81
CA ARG A 38 4.13 -9.70 13.61
C ARG A 38 3.16 -10.82 13.22
N GLY A 39 2.18 -10.52 12.36
CA GLY A 39 1.13 -11.48 11.96
C GLY A 39 -0.02 -11.60 12.95
N ASP A 40 -0.10 -10.72 13.95
CA ASP A 40 -1.13 -10.74 14.99
C ASP A 40 -2.46 -10.11 14.53
N ALA A 41 -2.43 -9.31 13.45
CA ALA A 41 -3.59 -8.59 12.93
C ALA A 41 -3.60 -8.49 11.40
N LYS A 42 -4.78 -8.18 10.84
CA LYS A 42 -4.95 -7.84 9.41
C LYS A 42 -5.10 -6.32 9.24
N PRO A 43 -4.63 -5.73 8.11
CA PRO A 43 -4.70 -4.29 7.84
C PRO A 43 -6.11 -3.81 7.44
N ILE A 44 -7.13 -4.12 8.26
CA ILE A 44 -8.53 -3.84 7.95
C ILE A 44 -8.76 -2.33 7.77
N GLY A 45 -9.41 -1.98 6.66
CA GLY A 45 -9.65 -0.58 6.27
C GLY A 45 -8.52 0.07 5.47
N SER A 46 -7.35 -0.58 5.35
CA SER A 46 -6.26 -0.09 4.50
C SER A 46 -6.60 -0.28 3.02
N LEU A 47 -6.73 0.83 2.30
CA LEU A 47 -7.04 0.82 0.88
C LEU A 47 -5.93 0.13 0.07
N SER A 48 -4.67 0.52 0.28
CA SER A 48 -3.53 -0.03 -0.47
C SER A 48 -3.34 -1.53 -0.24
N GLN A 49 -3.61 -2.01 0.98
CA GLN A 49 -3.34 -3.40 1.37
C GLN A 49 -4.49 -4.37 1.11
N MET A 50 -5.74 -3.89 1.02
CA MET A 50 -6.93 -4.76 0.95
C MET A 50 -7.88 -4.48 -0.21
N GLN A 51 -7.76 -3.36 -0.91
CA GLN A 51 -8.67 -3.02 -2.02
C GLN A 51 -8.06 -3.31 -3.39
N THR A 52 -8.92 -3.36 -4.40
CA THR A 52 -8.55 -3.62 -5.80
C THR A 52 -8.61 -2.35 -6.63
N ILE A 53 -7.79 -2.27 -7.68
CA ILE A 53 -7.84 -1.22 -8.70
C ILE A 53 -8.42 -1.76 -10.00
N ARG A 54 -9.37 -1.05 -10.61
CA ARG A 54 -9.94 -1.45 -11.91
C ARG A 54 -9.04 -0.95 -13.04
N LEU A 55 -8.65 -1.85 -13.93
CA LEU A 55 -7.86 -1.55 -15.12
C LEU A 55 -8.70 -1.81 -16.38
N GLY A 56 -8.52 -0.97 -17.41
CA GLY A 56 -9.18 -1.15 -18.69
C GLY A 56 -10.71 -0.97 -18.65
N ARG A 57 -11.40 -1.63 -19.59
CA ARG A 57 -12.87 -1.55 -19.72
C ARG A 57 -13.56 -2.45 -18.69
N ARG A 58 -14.79 -2.10 -18.29
CA ARG A 58 -15.58 -2.89 -17.33
C ARG A 58 -15.80 -4.34 -17.76
N SER A 59 -15.90 -4.60 -19.06
CA SER A 59 -16.09 -5.95 -19.62
C SER A 59 -14.87 -6.86 -19.45
N GLU A 60 -13.69 -6.31 -19.19
CA GLU A 60 -12.45 -7.08 -19.04
C GLU A 60 -12.30 -7.70 -17.65
N HIS A 61 -13.11 -7.29 -16.67
CA HIS A 61 -13.07 -7.79 -15.29
C HIS A 61 -11.67 -7.78 -14.64
N ARG A 62 -10.83 -6.81 -15.03
CA ARG A 62 -9.46 -6.66 -14.52
C ARG A 62 -9.45 -5.78 -13.27
N SER A 63 -9.48 -6.43 -12.11
CA SER A 63 -9.47 -5.77 -10.80
C SER A 63 -8.47 -6.44 -9.83
N PRO A 64 -7.15 -6.39 -10.09
CA PRO A 64 -6.16 -6.91 -9.14
C PRO A 64 -6.16 -6.13 -7.81
N TYR A 65 -5.65 -6.73 -6.74
CA TYR A 65 -5.33 -5.98 -5.52
C TYR A 65 -4.29 -4.90 -5.83
N ILE A 66 -4.40 -3.75 -5.16
CA ILE A 66 -3.49 -2.62 -5.37
C ILE A 66 -2.05 -3.02 -5.08
N LYS A 67 -1.82 -3.67 -3.94
CA LYS A 67 -0.50 -4.19 -3.54
C LYS A 67 0.12 -5.25 -4.46
N ASP A 68 -0.69 -5.92 -5.28
CA ASP A 68 -0.20 -6.94 -6.22
C ASP A 68 0.01 -6.34 -7.63
N PHE A 69 -0.48 -5.12 -7.86
CA PHE A 69 -0.41 -4.45 -9.16
C PHE A 69 0.74 -3.45 -9.26
N VAL A 70 1.00 -2.71 -8.20
CA VAL A 70 2.12 -1.75 -8.13
C VAL A 70 3.08 -2.15 -7.03
N ASP A 71 4.34 -1.82 -7.25
CA ASP A 71 5.34 -1.99 -6.21
C ASP A 71 5.11 -0.97 -5.08
N LEU A 72 4.88 -1.46 -3.86
CA LEU A 72 4.63 -0.68 -2.67
C LEU A 72 5.70 -0.98 -1.63
N ALA A 73 6.06 0.04 -0.84
CA ALA A 73 6.95 -0.16 0.31
C ALA A 73 6.46 -1.32 1.22
N PRO A 74 7.39 -2.08 1.83
CA PRO A 74 7.11 -3.31 2.54
C PRO A 74 6.56 -3.07 3.95
#